data_AF-A0A4Q6BL30-F1
#
_entry.id   AF-A0A4Q6BL30-F1
#
_cell.length_a   1.000
_cell.length_b   1.000
_cell.length_c   1.000
_cell.angle_alpha   90.00
_cell.angle_beta   90.00
_cell.angle_gamma   90.00
#
_symmetry.space_group_name_H-M   'P 1'
#
loop_
_entity.id
_entity.type
_entity.pdbx_description
1 polymer ?
#
loop_
_entity_poly.entity_id
_entity_poly.type
_entity_poly.pdbx_seq_one_letter_code
_entity_poly.pdbx_strand_id
1 'polypeptide(L)'
;MEPRARKLGLSTWLQAGALYLLVSIVFMACAWDRVGQHTIHNHFAHLADAWLHGRQDIIHGGPAYAHGNDFAEFGGKTYISFPPFPAVLMMPFVALAGSPEAFRDGQFVVWLAGVAPAFLFLALERLRLDGRSPQNRSGNLLLAGSFAFGTVYFFTAVQGTVWFAGHVTGAALLCMFLLVAQRARHPLLAGLLAGCIFLTRPTM
;
A
#
# COMPACT_ATOMS: atom_id res chain seq x y z
N MET A 1 -25.53 -20.23 -21.77
CA MET A 1 -24.11 -19.99 -22.10
C MET A 1 -23.69 -18.70 -21.43
N GLU A 2 -22.87 -18.77 -20.38
CA GLU A 2 -22.34 -17.57 -19.74
C GLU A 2 -21.40 -16.85 -20.74
N PRO A 3 -21.58 -15.55 -21.02
CA PRO A 3 -20.75 -14.85 -21.99
C PRO A 3 -19.28 -14.89 -21.54
N ARG A 4 -18.40 -15.27 -22.46
CA ARG A 4 -16.95 -15.41 -22.24
C ARG A 4 -16.41 -14.11 -21.64
N ALA A 5 -15.73 -14.24 -20.51
CA ALA A 5 -15.05 -13.16 -19.81
C ALA A 5 -14.21 -12.27 -20.76
N ARG A 6 -14.62 -11.02 -20.99
CA ARG A 6 -13.84 -10.07 -21.81
C ARG A 6 -12.55 -9.70 -21.07
N LYS A 7 -11.39 -9.94 -21.66
CA LYS A 7 -10.09 -9.58 -21.06
C LYS A 7 -9.89 -8.06 -21.08
N LEU A 8 -9.17 -7.53 -20.09
CA LEU A 8 -8.70 -6.15 -20.11
C LEU A 8 -7.67 -5.99 -21.25
N GLY A 9 -7.87 -4.99 -22.10
CA GLY A 9 -6.98 -4.73 -23.24
C GLY A 9 -5.72 -3.95 -22.85
N LEU A 10 -4.70 -3.95 -23.71
CA LEU A 10 -3.45 -3.22 -23.50
C LEU A 10 -3.67 -1.74 -23.19
N SER A 11 -4.59 -1.08 -23.91
CA SER A 11 -4.91 0.34 -23.68
C SER A 11 -5.42 0.62 -22.26
N THR A 12 -6.18 -0.30 -21.67
CA THR A 12 -6.64 -0.18 -20.27
C THR A 12 -5.48 -0.30 -19.30
N TRP A 13 -4.54 -1.22 -19.53
CA TRP A 13 -3.34 -1.34 -18.71
C TRP A 13 -2.42 -0.13 -18.82
N LEU A 14 -2.24 0.42 -20.03
CA LEU A 14 -1.47 1.65 -20.24
C LEU A 14 -2.08 2.84 -19.49
N GLN A 15 -3.41 2.96 -19.47
CA GLN A 15 -4.10 4.00 -18.71
C GLN A 15 -3.97 3.82 -17.19
N ALA A 16 -4.05 2.58 -16.69
CA ALA A 16 -3.79 2.30 -15.28
C ALA A 16 -2.34 2.66 -14.90
N GLY A 17 -1.37 2.33 -15.77
CA GLY A 17 0.04 2.73 -15.59
C GLY A 17 0.23 4.24 -15.62
N ALA A 18 -0.42 4.94 -16.54
CA ALA A 18 -0.38 6.40 -16.59
C ALA A 18 -1.00 7.04 -15.34
N LEU A 19 -2.11 6.50 -14.84
CA LEU A 19 -2.74 6.95 -13.60
C LEU A 19 -1.84 6.71 -12.39
N TYR A 20 -1.22 5.51 -12.29
CA TYR A 20 -0.21 5.20 -11.28
C TYR A 20 0.90 6.25 -11.27
N LEU A 21 1.53 6.49 -12.43
CA LEU A 21 2.64 7.43 -12.55
C LEU A 21 2.21 8.85 -12.18
N LEU A 22 1.06 9.31 -12.68
CA LEU A 22 0.53 10.63 -12.38
C LEU A 22 0.31 10.81 -10.87
N VAL A 23 -0.37 9.86 -10.23
CA VAL A 23 -0.65 9.92 -8.79
C VAL A 23 0.65 9.91 -7.99
N SER A 24 1.56 8.97 -8.28
CA SER A 24 2.84 8.88 -7.57
C SER A 24 3.69 10.14 -7.75
N ILE A 25 3.74 10.74 -8.94
CA ILE A 25 4.49 11.99 -9.19
C ILE A 25 3.88 13.16 -8.42
N VAL A 26 2.56 13.32 -8.45
CA VAL A 26 1.88 14.41 -7.73
C VAL A 26 2.07 14.25 -6.22
N PHE A 27 1.89 13.03 -5.69
CA PHE A 27 2.08 12.77 -4.26
C PHE A 27 3.54 12.99 -3.85
N MET A 28 4.50 12.58 -4.68
CA MET A 28 5.93 12.82 -4.47
C MET A 28 6.26 14.32 -4.42
N ALA A 29 5.69 15.10 -5.34
CA ALA A 29 5.87 16.55 -5.35
C ALA A 29 5.32 17.20 -4.07
N CYS A 30 4.19 16.72 -3.57
CA CYS A 30 3.59 17.20 -2.32
C CYS A 30 4.32 16.71 -1.05
N ALA A 31 5.05 15.60 -1.12
CA ALA A 31 5.82 15.02 -0.02
C ALA A 31 7.33 15.31 -0.11
N TRP A 32 7.73 16.26 -0.96
CA TRP A 32 9.13 16.45 -1.35
C TRP A 32 10.08 16.72 -0.17
N ASP A 33 9.60 17.43 0.84
CA ASP A 33 10.32 17.77 2.08
C ASP A 33 10.61 16.56 2.99
N ARG A 34 10.00 15.39 2.72
CA ARG A 34 9.97 14.24 3.65
C ARG A 34 10.53 12.95 3.05
N VAL A 35 10.53 12.84 1.73
CA VAL A 35 10.90 11.61 1.01
C VAL A 35 12.40 11.38 0.91
N GLY A 36 13.22 12.39 1.23
CA GLY A 36 14.69 12.29 1.19
C GLY A 36 15.31 11.50 2.35
N GLN A 37 14.54 11.23 3.40
CA GLN A 37 14.96 10.58 4.64
C GLN A 37 13.89 9.61 5.13
N HIS A 38 14.22 8.81 6.14
CA HIS A 38 13.22 7.98 6.82
C HIS A 38 12.17 8.85 7.52
N THR A 39 10.96 8.34 7.67
CA THR A 39 9.92 9.00 8.47
C THR A 39 10.26 8.89 9.95
N ILE A 40 9.74 9.84 10.75
CA ILE A 40 9.89 9.86 12.21
C ILE A 40 9.33 8.58 12.85
N HIS A 41 8.34 7.96 12.22
CA HIS A 41 7.68 6.76 12.71
C HIS A 41 7.84 5.59 11.72
N ASN A 42 9.09 5.22 11.41
CA ASN A 42 9.46 4.14 10.47
C ASN A 42 9.39 2.72 11.08
N HIS A 43 8.38 2.44 11.90
CA HIS A 43 8.25 1.17 12.63
C HIS A 43 8.36 -0.04 11.71
N PHE A 44 7.69 -0.05 10.56
CA PHE A 44 7.75 -1.18 9.63
C PHE A 44 9.17 -1.46 9.11
N ALA A 45 10.03 -0.44 8.99
CA ALA A 45 11.42 -0.62 8.63
C ALA A 45 12.21 -1.31 9.76
N HIS A 46 11.97 -0.91 11.01
CA HIS A 46 12.56 -1.55 12.20
C HIS A 46 12.07 -2.99 12.39
N LEU A 47 10.80 -3.28 12.13
CA LEU A 47 10.25 -4.64 12.18
C LEU A 47 10.90 -5.52 11.10
N ALA A 48 11.05 -4.98 9.88
CA ALA A 48 11.74 -5.65 8.79
C ALA A 48 13.21 -5.94 9.14
N ASP A 49 13.93 -4.98 9.72
CA ASP A 49 15.31 -5.17 10.17
C ASP A 49 15.43 -6.27 11.25
N ALA A 50 14.53 -6.26 12.23
CA ALA A 50 14.50 -7.28 13.27
C ALA A 50 14.38 -8.69 12.65
N TRP A 51 13.45 -8.88 11.70
CA TRP A 51 13.28 -10.15 11.01
C TRP A 51 14.46 -10.55 10.15
N LEU A 52 15.10 -9.61 9.44
CA LEU A 52 16.32 -9.86 8.64
C LEU A 52 17.45 -10.42 9.52
N HIS A 53 17.46 -10.08 10.79
CA HIS A 53 18.42 -10.56 11.77
C HIS A 53 17.91 -11.72 12.64
N GLY A 54 16.76 -12.33 12.30
CA GLY A 54 16.20 -13.47 13.03
C GLY A 54 15.61 -13.12 14.40
N ARG A 55 15.17 -11.87 14.59
CA ARG A 55 14.67 -11.32 15.87
C ARG A 55 13.19 -10.95 15.74
N GLN A 56 12.55 -10.69 16.89
CA GLN A 56 11.20 -10.10 16.94
C GLN A 56 11.19 -8.76 17.69
N ASP A 57 12.22 -8.52 18.51
CA ASP A 57 12.45 -7.30 19.26
C ASP A 57 13.43 -6.36 18.55
N ILE A 58 13.28 -5.06 18.82
CA ILE A 58 14.22 -4.01 18.44
C ILE A 58 15.32 -3.95 19.49
N ILE A 59 16.58 -4.11 19.07
CA ILE A 59 17.72 -4.03 19.97
C ILE A 59 17.91 -2.56 20.39
N HIS A 60 18.17 -2.34 21.68
CA HIS A 60 18.37 -1.01 22.29
C HIS A 60 17.11 -0.14 22.40
N GLY A 61 15.93 -0.72 22.17
CA GLY A 61 14.65 -0.03 22.28
C GLY A 61 14.25 0.74 21.02
N GLY A 62 13.08 1.38 21.07
CA GLY A 62 12.60 2.21 19.96
C GLY A 62 13.53 3.39 19.72
N PRO A 63 13.76 3.80 18.46
CA PRO A 63 14.63 4.92 18.15
C PRO A 63 14.18 6.21 18.84
N ALA A 64 15.12 6.99 19.39
CA ALA A 64 14.81 8.20 20.15
C ALA A 64 14.01 9.24 19.34
N TYR A 65 14.23 9.31 18.02
CA TYR A 65 13.49 10.21 17.13
C TYR A 65 12.00 9.85 17.04
N ALA A 66 11.60 8.60 17.31
CA ALA A 66 10.21 8.19 17.30
C ALA A 66 9.48 8.55 18.62
N HIS A 67 10.17 9.19 19.57
CA HIS A 67 9.63 9.71 20.83
C HIS A 67 8.88 8.66 21.68
N GLY A 68 9.29 7.39 21.60
CA GLY A 68 8.64 6.29 22.32
C GLY A 68 7.20 5.99 21.88
N ASN A 69 6.75 6.56 20.76
CA ASN A 69 5.38 6.44 20.31
C ASN A 69 5.11 5.05 19.71
N ASP A 70 4.02 4.40 20.13
CA ASP A 70 3.52 3.13 19.59
C ASP A 70 4.50 1.93 19.57
N PHE A 71 5.38 1.85 20.56
CA PHE A 71 6.14 0.64 20.87
C PHE A 71 5.54 -0.11 22.06
N ALA A 72 5.64 -1.44 22.04
CA ALA A 72 5.24 -2.29 23.15
C ALA A 72 6.47 -2.79 23.91
N GLU A 73 6.50 -2.60 25.22
CA GLU A 73 7.59 -3.07 26.08
C GLU A 73 7.15 -4.27 26.91
N PHE A 74 7.92 -5.36 26.85
CA PHE A 74 7.65 -6.56 27.63
C PHE A 74 8.94 -7.31 27.95
N GLY A 75 9.18 -7.60 29.24
CA GLY A 75 10.35 -8.36 29.68
C GLY A 75 11.69 -7.71 29.34
N GLY A 76 11.77 -6.37 29.38
CA GLY A 76 12.99 -5.62 29.03
C GLY A 76 13.29 -5.55 27.53
N LYS A 77 12.34 -5.95 26.69
CA LYS A 77 12.43 -5.90 25.22
C LYS A 77 11.38 -4.98 24.64
N THR A 78 11.68 -4.40 23.48
CA THR A 78 10.78 -3.51 22.76
C THR A 78 10.31 -4.15 21.46
N TYR A 79 9.01 -4.11 21.21
CA TYR A 79 8.33 -4.73 20.10
C TYR A 79 7.48 -3.73 19.33
N ILE A 80 7.18 -4.09 18.09
CA ILE A 80 6.26 -3.36 17.23
C ILE A 80 4.92 -4.08 17.25
N SER A 81 3.86 -3.35 17.61
CA SER A 81 2.49 -3.89 17.71
C SER A 81 1.69 -3.77 16.40
N PHE A 82 2.27 -3.15 15.36
CA PHE A 82 1.60 -2.97 14.09
C PHE A 82 1.51 -4.28 13.28
N PRO A 83 0.43 -4.48 12.51
CA PRO A 83 0.28 -5.65 11.64
C PRO A 83 1.45 -5.82 10.65
N PRO A 84 1.88 -7.06 10.37
CA PRO A 84 3.20 -7.33 9.81
C PRO A 84 3.37 -7.05 8.32
N PHE A 85 2.29 -7.00 7.54
CA PHE A 85 2.40 -7.09 6.08
C PHE A 85 3.14 -5.90 5.42
N PRO A 86 2.97 -4.64 5.85
CA PRO A 86 3.78 -3.54 5.33
C PRO A 86 5.29 -3.74 5.54
N ALA A 87 5.70 -4.32 6.67
CA ALA A 87 7.11 -4.64 6.93
C ALA A 87 7.62 -5.74 5.98
N VAL A 88 6.79 -6.74 5.62
CA VAL A 88 7.16 -7.74 4.61
C VAL A 88 7.47 -7.09 3.26
N LEU A 89 6.70 -6.08 2.86
CA LEU A 89 6.94 -5.36 1.60
C LEU A 89 8.19 -4.48 1.65
N MET A 90 8.50 -3.90 2.82
CA MET A 90 9.68 -3.04 3.02
C MET A 90 10.98 -3.83 3.21
N MET A 91 10.90 -5.08 3.69
CA MET A 91 12.04 -5.95 4.01
C MET A 91 13.15 -6.01 2.94
N PRO A 92 12.86 -6.29 1.65
CA PRO A 92 13.93 -6.31 0.65
C PRO A 92 14.63 -4.95 0.49
N PHE A 93 13.92 -3.84 0.67
CA PHE A 93 14.49 -2.51 0.54
C PHE A 93 15.28 -2.08 1.78
N VAL A 94 14.86 -2.51 2.97
CA VAL A 94 15.64 -2.35 4.20
C VAL A 94 16.96 -3.13 4.10
N ALA A 95 16.92 -4.36 3.60
CA ALA A 95 18.13 -5.16 3.37
C ALA A 95 19.10 -4.47 2.39
N LEU A 96 18.58 -3.85 1.33
CA LEU A 96 19.40 -3.09 0.36
C LEU A 96 19.92 -1.76 0.91
N ALA A 97 19.14 -1.09 1.76
CA ALA A 97 19.55 0.15 2.41
C ALA A 97 20.57 -0.07 3.53
N GLY A 98 20.59 -1.28 4.12
CA GLY A 98 21.50 -1.69 5.18
C GLY A 98 21.03 -1.33 6.60
N SER A 99 20.07 -0.41 6.74
CA SER A 99 19.44 -0.09 8.03
C SER A 99 18.06 0.56 7.84
N PRO A 100 17.18 0.53 8.87
CA PRO A 100 15.90 1.21 8.83
C PRO A 100 16.00 2.74 8.73
N GLU A 101 17.09 3.35 9.20
CA GLU A 101 17.36 4.80 9.09
C GLU A 101 17.85 5.20 7.69
N ALA A 102 18.60 4.31 7.03
CA ALA A 102 19.03 4.52 5.64
C ALA A 102 17.89 4.32 4.64
N PHE A 103 16.85 3.58 5.02
CA PHE A 103 15.69 3.31 4.18
C PHE A 103 14.69 4.47 4.18
N ARG A 104 14.43 5.02 2.98
CA ARG A 104 13.45 6.08 2.74
C ARG A 104 12.02 5.52 2.65
N ASP A 105 11.51 5.03 3.76
CA ASP A 105 10.16 4.45 3.87
C ASP A 105 9.05 5.40 3.37
N GLY A 106 9.17 6.72 3.62
CA GLY A 106 8.22 7.70 3.08
C GLY A 106 8.17 7.71 1.54
N GLN A 107 9.33 7.64 0.89
CA GLN A 107 9.43 7.53 -0.58
C GLN A 107 8.76 6.25 -1.08
N PHE A 108 9.02 5.13 -0.40
CA PHE A 108 8.42 3.84 -0.71
C PHE A 108 6.88 3.88 -0.60
N VAL A 109 6.35 4.48 0.46
CA VAL A 109 4.89 4.61 0.66
C VAL A 109 4.24 5.45 -0.43
N VAL A 110 4.88 6.54 -0.88
CA VAL A 110 4.38 7.36 -2.00
C VAL A 110 4.35 6.57 -3.32
N TRP A 111 5.36 5.75 -3.59
CA TRP A 111 5.35 4.87 -4.76
C TRP A 111 4.23 3.83 -4.67
N LEU A 112 4.08 3.19 -3.51
CA LEU A 112 3.00 2.24 -3.26
C LEU A 112 1.62 2.90 -3.39
N ALA A 113 1.48 4.18 -3.05
CA ALA A 113 0.20 4.88 -3.06
C ALA A 113 -0.45 5.00 -4.45
N GLY A 114 0.33 5.01 -5.53
CA GLY A 114 -0.21 5.02 -6.90
C GLY A 114 -0.93 3.72 -7.27
N VAL A 115 -0.67 2.62 -6.56
CA VAL A 115 -1.18 1.29 -6.89
C VAL A 115 -2.70 1.22 -6.67
N ALA A 116 -3.21 1.72 -5.54
CA ALA A 116 -4.64 1.65 -5.23
C ALA A 116 -5.53 2.28 -6.32
N PRO A 117 -5.37 3.55 -6.75
CA PRO A 117 -6.19 4.13 -7.79
C PRO A 117 -6.03 3.45 -9.15
N ALA A 118 -4.82 2.99 -9.49
CA ALA A 118 -4.60 2.24 -10.73
C ALA A 118 -5.39 0.91 -10.75
N PHE A 119 -5.34 0.14 -9.66
CA PHE A 119 -6.09 -1.12 -9.55
C PHE A 119 -7.60 -0.90 -9.38
N LEU A 120 -8.01 0.18 -8.72
CA LEU A 120 -9.42 0.58 -8.66
C LEU A 120 -9.96 0.85 -10.07
N PHE A 121 -9.22 1.60 -10.89
CA PHE A 121 -9.58 1.82 -12.29
C PHE A 121 -9.72 0.50 -13.07
N LEU A 122 -8.78 -0.45 -12.90
CA LEU A 122 -8.86 -1.77 -13.53
C LEU A 122 -10.08 -2.57 -13.06
N ALA A 123 -10.40 -2.53 -11.77
CA ALA A 123 -11.57 -3.20 -11.20
C ALA A 123 -12.88 -2.61 -11.76
N LEU A 124 -12.96 -1.29 -11.92
CA LEU A 124 -14.09 -0.59 -12.52
C LEU A 124 -14.23 -0.89 -14.02
N GLU A 125 -13.12 -0.90 -14.78
CA GLU A 125 -13.13 -1.29 -16.19
C GLU A 125 -13.57 -2.74 -16.37
N ARG A 126 -13.19 -3.64 -15.45
CA ARG A 126 -13.69 -5.01 -15.46
C ARG A 126 -15.20 -5.07 -15.27
N LEU A 127 -15.76 -4.32 -14.32
CA LEU A 127 -17.21 -4.25 -14.11
C LEU A 127 -17.93 -3.71 -15.36
N ARG A 128 -17.37 -2.67 -15.99
CA ARG A 128 -17.89 -2.12 -17.25
C ARG A 128 -17.88 -3.15 -18.38
N LEU A 129 -16.76 -3.84 -18.59
CA LEU A 129 -16.63 -4.85 -19.65
C LEU A 129 -17.56 -6.05 -19.45
N ASP A 130 -17.85 -6.37 -18.19
CA ASP A 130 -18.78 -7.44 -17.81
C ASP A 130 -20.25 -6.97 -17.84
N GLY A 131 -20.54 -5.72 -18.22
CA GLY A 131 -21.91 -5.17 -18.28
C GLY A 131 -22.55 -4.90 -16.92
N ARG A 132 -21.75 -4.87 -15.84
CA ARG A 132 -22.19 -4.68 -14.45
C ARG A 132 -22.11 -3.24 -13.96
N SER A 133 -21.59 -2.34 -14.81
CA SER A 133 -21.52 -0.91 -14.54
C SER A 133 -21.89 -0.15 -15.81
N PRO A 134 -22.76 0.88 -15.72
CA PRO A 134 -23.10 1.74 -16.85
C PRO A 134 -22.02 2.78 -17.14
N GLN A 135 -20.97 2.88 -16.30
CA GLN A 135 -19.93 3.88 -16.44
C GLN A 135 -19.18 3.74 -17.76
N ASN A 136 -18.77 4.86 -18.33
CA ASN A 136 -17.80 4.87 -19.41
C ASN A 136 -16.37 4.90 -18.85
N ARG A 137 -15.39 4.74 -19.73
CA ARG A 137 -13.98 4.68 -19.35
C ARG A 137 -13.49 5.96 -18.66
N SER A 138 -13.92 7.12 -19.14
CA SER A 138 -13.58 8.42 -18.53
C SER A 138 -14.20 8.57 -17.14
N GLY A 139 -15.43 8.08 -16.94
CA GLY A 139 -16.08 8.01 -15.63
C GLY A 139 -15.30 7.13 -14.65
N ASN A 140 -14.80 5.98 -15.10
CA ASN A 140 -13.96 5.11 -14.27
C ASN A 140 -12.61 5.77 -13.91
N LEU A 141 -11.97 6.49 -14.85
CA LEU A 141 -10.78 7.29 -14.57
C LEU A 141 -11.07 8.41 -13.58
N LEU A 142 -12.19 9.10 -13.74
CA LEU A 142 -12.62 10.16 -12.83
C LEU A 142 -12.86 9.61 -11.43
N LEU A 143 -13.56 8.49 -11.29
CA LEU A 143 -13.79 7.87 -9.98
C LEU A 143 -12.48 7.45 -9.29
N ALA A 144 -11.56 6.82 -10.03
CA ALA A 144 -10.27 6.43 -9.50
C ALA A 144 -9.38 7.64 -9.14
N GLY A 145 -9.43 8.70 -9.96
CA GLY A 145 -8.77 9.97 -9.68
C GLY A 145 -9.37 10.70 -8.48
N SER A 146 -10.69 10.76 -8.36
CA SER A 146 -11.40 11.32 -7.22
C SER A 146 -11.10 10.55 -5.94
N PHE A 147 -10.96 9.23 -6.00
CA PHE A 147 -10.44 8.45 -4.88
C PHE A 147 -9.04 8.91 -4.47
N ALA A 148 -8.11 9.04 -5.43
CA ALA A 148 -6.73 9.44 -5.14
C ALA A 148 -6.61 10.86 -4.59
N PHE A 149 -7.24 11.85 -5.24
CA PHE A 149 -7.03 13.28 -4.99
C PHE A 149 -8.14 13.93 -4.17
N GLY A 150 -9.35 13.35 -4.18
CA GLY A 150 -10.54 13.92 -3.55
C GLY A 150 -10.91 13.30 -2.20
N THR A 151 -10.09 12.39 -1.67
CA THR A 151 -10.33 11.75 -0.37
C THR A 151 -9.14 11.89 0.57
N VAL A 152 -9.32 11.44 1.82
CA VAL A 152 -8.25 11.37 2.82
C VAL A 152 -7.05 10.52 2.38
N TYR A 153 -7.20 9.71 1.33
CA TYR A 153 -6.12 8.92 0.75
C TYR A 153 -4.92 9.77 0.34
N PHE A 154 -5.16 10.97 -0.21
CA PHE A 154 -4.09 11.94 -0.54
C PHE A 154 -3.23 12.27 0.69
N PHE A 155 -3.86 12.73 1.77
CA PHE A 155 -3.16 13.13 2.99
C PHE A 155 -2.45 11.95 3.66
N THR A 156 -3.10 10.78 3.64
CA THR A 156 -2.54 9.52 4.14
C THR A 156 -1.22 9.22 3.42
N ALA A 157 -1.23 9.22 2.09
CA ALA A 157 -0.05 8.89 1.30
C ALA A 157 1.08 9.91 1.43
N VAL A 158 0.76 11.21 1.47
CA VAL A 158 1.76 12.30 1.58
C VAL A 158 2.40 12.36 2.97
N GLN A 159 1.70 11.93 4.03
CA GLN A 159 2.30 11.84 5.37
C GLN A 159 3.19 10.60 5.55
N GLY A 160 2.76 9.44 5.06
CA GLY A 160 3.62 8.26 4.88
C GLY A 160 4.15 7.57 6.16
N THR A 161 3.87 8.08 7.36
CA THR A 161 4.26 7.45 8.63
C THR A 161 3.52 6.14 8.89
N VAL A 162 3.93 5.35 9.89
CA VAL A 162 3.44 3.99 10.18
C VAL A 162 1.91 3.80 10.03
N TRP A 163 1.08 4.65 10.64
CA TRP A 163 -0.39 4.50 10.58
C TRP A 163 -0.93 4.61 9.16
N PHE A 164 -0.31 5.48 8.36
CA PHE A 164 -0.68 5.74 6.99
C PHE A 164 -0.07 4.74 6.03
N ALA A 165 1.17 4.28 6.27
CA ALA A 165 1.79 3.21 5.49
C ALA A 165 0.96 1.93 5.51
N GLY A 166 0.44 1.54 6.68
CA GLY A 166 -0.51 0.43 6.79
C GLY A 166 -1.79 0.69 6.00
N HIS A 167 -2.30 1.92 6.01
CA HIS A 167 -3.51 2.28 5.26
C HIS A 167 -3.31 2.22 3.74
N VAL A 168 -2.21 2.81 3.23
CA VAL A 168 -1.85 2.80 1.82
C VAL A 168 -1.69 1.37 1.32
N THR A 169 -1.01 0.52 2.09
CA THR A 169 -0.82 -0.88 1.75
C THR A 169 -2.16 -1.63 1.69
N GLY A 170 -3.00 -1.47 2.71
CA GLY A 170 -4.32 -2.09 2.77
C GLY A 170 -5.23 -1.66 1.61
N ALA A 171 -5.25 -0.37 1.28
CA ALA A 171 -6.03 0.15 0.16
C ALA A 171 -5.58 -0.40 -1.20
N ALA A 172 -4.26 -0.53 -1.42
CA ALA A 172 -3.71 -1.13 -2.63
C ALA A 172 -4.14 -2.60 -2.77
N LEU A 173 -3.99 -3.38 -1.70
CA LEU A 173 -4.41 -4.78 -1.67
C LEU A 173 -5.92 -4.94 -1.84
N LEU A 174 -6.72 -4.06 -1.24
CA LEU A 174 -8.18 -4.07 -1.37
C LEU A 174 -8.60 -3.81 -2.81
N CYS A 175 -7.97 -2.85 -3.50
CA CYS A 175 -8.25 -2.59 -4.91
C CYS A 175 -7.82 -3.76 -5.82
N MET A 176 -6.69 -4.42 -5.51
CA MET A 176 -6.30 -5.67 -6.17
C MET A 176 -7.31 -6.78 -5.92
N PHE A 177 -7.79 -6.92 -4.67
CA PHE A 177 -8.81 -7.89 -4.27
C PHE A 177 -10.10 -7.65 -5.07
N LEU A 178 -10.57 -6.41 -5.16
CA LEU A 178 -11.74 -6.03 -5.95
C LEU A 178 -11.59 -6.37 -7.44
N LEU A 179 -10.38 -6.39 -7.99
CA LEU A 179 -10.13 -6.81 -9.37
C LEU A 179 -10.22 -8.34 -9.53
N VAL A 180 -9.62 -9.11 -8.62
CA VAL A 180 -9.46 -10.56 -8.77
C VAL A 180 -10.63 -11.39 -8.20
N ALA A 181 -11.36 -10.85 -7.22
CA ALA A 181 -12.51 -11.49 -6.60
C ALA A 181 -13.74 -11.53 -7.53
N GLN A 182 -13.73 -10.75 -8.61
CA GLN A 182 -14.87 -10.69 -9.54
C GLN A 182 -15.12 -12.04 -10.21
N ARG A 183 -16.35 -12.53 -10.08
CA ARG A 183 -16.82 -13.84 -10.56
C ARG A 183 -16.02 -15.04 -10.00
N ALA A 184 -15.38 -14.89 -8.84
CA ALA A 184 -14.59 -15.96 -8.21
C ALA A 184 -13.58 -16.62 -9.17
N ARG A 185 -12.99 -15.86 -10.11
CA ARG A 185 -12.06 -16.43 -11.10
C ARG A 185 -10.71 -16.81 -10.50
N HIS A 186 -10.30 -16.14 -9.45
CA HIS A 186 -9.05 -16.38 -8.75
C HIS A 186 -9.28 -16.47 -7.24
N PRO A 187 -10.00 -17.51 -6.76
CA PRO A 187 -10.44 -17.58 -5.37
C PRO A 187 -9.26 -17.72 -4.39
N LEU A 188 -8.22 -18.47 -4.77
CA LEU A 188 -6.99 -18.59 -3.98
C LEU A 188 -6.26 -17.24 -3.83
N LEU A 189 -6.12 -16.49 -4.93
CA LEU A 189 -5.49 -15.18 -4.90
C LEU A 189 -6.33 -14.17 -4.12
N ALA A 190 -7.66 -14.23 -4.25
CA ALA A 190 -8.56 -13.40 -3.46
C ALA A 190 -8.43 -13.70 -1.96
N GLY A 191 -8.36 -14.98 -1.57
CA GLY A 191 -8.14 -15.39 -0.18
C GLY A 191 -6.77 -14.95 0.36
N LEU A 192 -5.70 -15.08 -0.44
CA LEU A 192 -4.37 -14.58 -0.10
C LEU A 192 -4.39 -13.07 0.13
N LEU A 193 -4.98 -12.30 -0.80
CA LEU A 193 -5.10 -10.84 -0.65
C LEU A 193 -5.92 -10.46 0.57
N ALA A 194 -7.01 -11.18 0.88
CA ALA A 194 -7.79 -10.94 2.09
C ALA A 194 -6.97 -11.16 3.37
N GLY A 195 -6.16 -12.23 3.41
CA GLY A 195 -5.21 -12.46 4.51
C GLY A 195 -4.17 -11.34 4.62
N CYS A 196 -3.60 -10.90 3.50
CA CYS A 196 -2.67 -9.78 3.48
C CYS A 196 -3.34 -8.47 3.95
N ILE A 197 -4.57 -8.17 3.55
CA ILE A 197 -5.34 -6.99 4.00
C ILE A 197 -5.48 -7.01 5.52
N PHE A 198 -5.92 -8.14 6.09
CA PHE A 198 -6.03 -8.30 7.55
C PHE A 198 -4.71 -8.01 8.27
N LEU A 199 -3.58 -8.43 7.67
CA LEU A 199 -2.23 -8.20 8.17
C LEU A 199 -1.67 -6.80 7.86
N THR A 200 -2.45 -5.87 7.30
CA THR A 200 -2.07 -4.44 7.17
C THR A 200 -2.76 -3.57 8.21
N ARG A 201 -4.01 -3.85 8.54
CA ARG A 201 -4.83 -3.16 9.55
C ARG A 201 -6.08 -4.01 9.83
N PRO A 202 -6.37 -4.41 11.10
CA PRO A 202 -7.47 -5.32 11.40
C PRO A 202 -8.88 -4.75 11.13
N THR A 203 -9.01 -3.43 11.00
CA THR A 203 -10.28 -2.72 10.75
C THR A 203 -10.60 -2.53 9.26
N MET A 204 -9.77 -3.05 8.35
CA MET A 204 -10.04 -3.05 6.90
C MET A 204 -10.72 -4.34 6.47
#